data_AF-A0A172UIQ8-F1
#
_entry.id   AF-A0A172UIQ8-F1
#
_cell.length_a   1.000
_cell.length_b   1.000
_cell.length_c   1.000
_cell.angle_alpha   90.00
_cell.angle_beta   90.00
_cell.angle_gamma   90.00
#
_symmetry.space_group_name_H-M   'P 1'
#
loop_
_entity.id
_entity.type
_entity.pdbx_description
1 polymer ?
#
loop_
_entity_poly.entity_id
_entity_poly.type
_entity_poly.pdbx_seq_one_letter_code
_entity_poly.pdbx_strand_id
1 'polypeptide(L)'
;MHKHRSTAATALTLVGALLCAAAIGGFVAYRFYLLRPYLFHPLLFGVTGGLALALACGLGLRRPVARWLGVAVCTAGAAAIGFLGWFASAFAPDLTTESRLESADGSLELVVYGGSASMAPDPLWELRLHTRDGLLSREYDLGCVNADVLSLNGIDWTGPRTLRVTLSSGVVDIAVDGAGRPDRTVDGGC
;
A
#
# COMPACT_ATOMS: atom_id res chain seq x y z
N MET A 1 -0.06 -5.71 44.70
CA MET A 1 0.57 -5.17 43.46
C MET A 1 0.69 -6.19 42.31
N HIS A 2 0.90 -7.48 42.57
CA HIS A 2 1.10 -8.49 41.51
C HIS A 2 -0.12 -8.73 40.59
N LYS A 3 -1.35 -8.66 41.11
CA LYS A 3 -2.61 -8.91 40.37
C LYS A 3 -2.89 -7.87 39.27
N HIS A 4 -2.62 -6.58 39.54
CA HIS A 4 -2.81 -5.51 38.56
C HIS A 4 -1.80 -5.57 37.41
N ARG A 5 -0.58 -6.06 37.66
CA ARG A 5 0.45 -6.25 36.61
C ARG A 5 0.07 -7.36 35.63
N SER A 6 -0.53 -8.46 36.11
CA SER A 6 -0.94 -9.55 35.22
C SER A 6 -2.14 -9.18 34.37
N THR A 7 -3.15 -8.49 34.92
CA THR A 7 -4.31 -8.03 34.14
C THR A 7 -3.92 -7.01 33.07
N ALA A 8 -3.01 -6.08 33.39
CA ALA A 8 -2.49 -5.11 32.43
C ALA A 8 -1.70 -5.79 31.30
N ALA A 9 -0.84 -6.76 31.62
CA ALA A 9 -0.10 -7.51 30.61
C ALA A 9 -1.02 -8.30 29.67
N THR A 10 -2.06 -8.94 30.19
CA THR A 10 -3.04 -9.66 29.36
C THR A 10 -3.81 -8.70 28.44
N ALA A 11 -4.29 -7.57 28.97
CA ALA A 11 -4.99 -6.57 28.18
C ALA A 11 -4.09 -6.01 27.05
N LEU A 12 -2.84 -5.66 27.36
CA LEU A 12 -1.87 -5.18 26.38
C LEU A 12 -1.54 -6.24 25.32
N THR A 13 -1.50 -7.52 25.69
CA THR A 13 -1.28 -8.61 24.74
C THR A 13 -2.43 -8.72 23.75
N LEU A 14 -3.68 -8.67 24.24
CA LEU A 14 -4.88 -8.73 23.40
C LEU A 14 -4.96 -7.52 22.47
N VAL A 15 -4.77 -6.31 23.00
CA VAL A 15 -4.77 -5.07 22.21
C VAL A 15 -3.65 -5.11 21.16
N GLY A 16 -2.44 -5.48 21.55
CA GLY A 16 -1.30 -5.59 20.65
C GLY A 16 -1.55 -6.59 19.51
N ALA A 17 -2.07 -7.77 19.83
CA ALA A 17 -2.41 -8.79 18.84
C ALA A 17 -3.51 -8.33 17.87
N LEU A 18 -4.56 -7.67 18.38
CA LEU A 18 -5.64 -7.12 17.55
C LEU A 18 -5.15 -6.03 16.61
N LEU A 19 -4.26 -5.15 17.08
CA LEU A 19 -3.65 -4.11 16.25
C LEU A 19 -2.74 -4.72 15.17
N CYS A 20 -1.92 -5.72 15.50
CA CYS A 20 -1.14 -6.43 14.50
C CYS A 20 -2.02 -7.14 13.47
N ALA A 21 -3.13 -7.76 13.89
CA ALA A 21 -4.10 -8.37 12.98
C ALA A 21 -4.77 -7.33 12.08
N ALA A 22 -5.13 -6.16 12.62
CA ALA A 22 -5.66 -5.04 11.85
C ALA A 22 -4.64 -4.50 10.84
N ALA A 23 -3.34 -4.46 11.19
CA ALA A 23 -2.28 -4.09 10.26
C ALA A 23 -2.21 -5.06 9.07
N ILE A 24 -2.20 -6.37 9.34
CA ILE A 24 -2.19 -7.40 8.29
C ILE A 24 -3.45 -7.32 7.43
N GLY A 25 -4.63 -7.21 8.06
CA GLY A 25 -5.89 -7.03 7.37
C GLY A 25 -5.89 -5.78 6.48
N GLY A 26 -5.30 -4.69 6.95
CA GLY A 26 -5.16 -3.45 6.19
C GLY A 26 -4.25 -3.57 4.97
N PHE A 27 -3.14 -4.31 5.05
CA PHE A 27 -2.32 -4.60 3.88
C PHE A 27 -3.05 -5.49 2.86
N VAL A 28 -3.76 -6.53 3.32
CA VAL A 28 -4.53 -7.44 2.43
C VAL A 28 -5.68 -6.72 1.72
N ALA A 29 -6.33 -5.80 2.44
CA ALA A 29 -7.44 -4.98 1.97
C ALA A 29 -6.98 -3.67 1.31
N TYR A 30 -5.67 -3.40 1.22
CA TYR A 30 -5.15 -2.16 0.64
C TYR A 30 -5.61 -1.96 -0.81
N ARG A 31 -5.92 -3.03 -1.54
CA ARG A 31 -6.51 -2.95 -2.89
C ARG A 31 -7.82 -2.16 -2.96
N PHE A 32 -8.58 -2.04 -1.88
CA PHE A 32 -9.87 -1.35 -1.83
C PHE A 32 -9.67 0.13 -1.53
N TYR A 33 -9.39 0.92 -2.57
CA TYR A 33 -8.89 2.28 -2.42
C TYR A 33 -9.86 3.22 -1.69
N LEU A 34 -11.19 3.04 -1.86
CA LEU A 34 -12.20 3.84 -1.16
C LEU A 34 -12.23 3.60 0.35
N LEU A 35 -11.77 2.44 0.82
CA LEU A 35 -11.72 2.10 2.24
C LEU A 35 -10.39 2.51 2.90
N ARG A 36 -9.33 2.77 2.11
CA ARG A 36 -8.01 3.17 2.61
C ARG A 36 -8.05 4.31 3.63
N PRO A 37 -8.74 5.44 3.36
CA PRO A 37 -8.70 6.60 4.26
C PRO A 37 -9.36 6.35 5.62
N TYR A 38 -10.35 5.44 5.68
CA TYR A 38 -11.20 5.26 6.86
C TYR A 38 -10.80 4.08 7.73
N LEU A 39 -10.24 3.01 7.14
CA LEU A 39 -10.04 1.74 7.83
C LEU A 39 -8.59 1.29 7.89
N PHE A 40 -7.71 1.83 7.06
CA PHE A 40 -6.42 1.19 6.80
C PHE A 40 -5.25 2.13 7.00
N HIS A 41 -4.83 2.28 8.26
CA HIS A 41 -3.53 2.83 8.63
C HIS A 41 -2.62 1.70 9.12
N PRO A 42 -2.25 0.75 8.24
CA PRO A 42 -1.61 -0.50 8.66
C PRO A 42 -0.27 -0.26 9.36
N LEU A 43 0.46 0.78 8.97
CA LEU A 43 1.71 1.17 9.62
C LEU A 43 1.47 1.66 11.06
N LEU A 44 0.46 2.50 11.30
CA LEU A 44 0.11 2.96 12.64
C LEU A 44 -0.31 1.80 13.53
N PHE A 45 -1.14 0.89 13.01
CA PHE A 45 -1.54 -0.31 13.75
C PHE A 45 -0.37 -1.26 14.03
N GLY A 46 0.55 -1.45 13.09
CA GLY A 46 1.75 -2.26 13.27
C GLY A 46 2.68 -1.70 14.35
N VAL A 47 2.97 -0.40 14.30
CA VAL A 47 3.83 0.28 15.28
C VAL A 47 3.20 0.26 16.68
N THR A 48 1.94 0.68 16.79
CA THR A 48 1.24 0.72 18.09
C THR A 48 1.02 -0.68 18.67
N GLY A 49 0.70 -1.67 17.83
CA GLY A 49 0.59 -3.08 18.23
C GLY A 49 1.92 -3.64 18.74
N GLY A 50 3.02 -3.41 18.03
CA GLY A 50 4.36 -3.82 18.45
C GLY A 50 4.80 -3.20 19.77
N LEU A 51 4.52 -1.90 19.98
CA LEU A 51 4.79 -1.22 21.25
C LEU A 51 3.94 -1.77 22.40
N ALA A 52 2.65 -2.05 22.16
CA ALA A 52 1.78 -2.66 23.17
C ALA A 52 2.28 -4.06 23.58
N LEU A 53 2.74 -4.87 22.62
CA LEU A 53 3.36 -6.18 22.89
C LEU A 53 4.68 -6.05 23.65
N ALA A 54 5.52 -5.07 23.32
CA ALA A 54 6.75 -4.82 24.08
C ALA A 54 6.45 -4.50 25.55
N LEU A 55 5.43 -3.66 25.81
CA LEU A 55 4.97 -3.35 27.17
C LEU A 55 4.40 -4.59 27.88
N ALA A 56 3.64 -5.43 27.17
CA ALA A 56 3.13 -6.69 27.69
C ALA A 56 4.26 -7.64 28.12
N CYS A 57 5.29 -7.81 27.28
CA CYS A 57 6.49 -8.59 27.61
C CYS A 57 7.20 -8.03 28.85
N GLY A 58 7.36 -6.70 28.91
CA GLY A 58 7.98 -6.00 30.03
C GLY A 58 7.25 -6.18 31.37
N LEU A 59 5.92 -6.27 31.35
CA LEU A 59 5.10 -6.35 32.56
C LEU A 59 4.71 -7.78 32.95
N GLY A 60 4.56 -8.67 31.97
CA GLY A 60 4.01 -10.01 32.14
C GLY A 60 5.03 -11.12 32.34
N LEU A 61 6.24 -10.99 31.77
CA LEU A 61 7.24 -12.06 31.82
C LEU A 61 8.04 -12.02 33.12
N ARG A 62 8.07 -13.16 33.83
CA ARG A 62 8.79 -13.31 35.11
C ARG A 62 10.29 -13.56 34.94
N ARG A 63 10.71 -14.18 33.81
CA ARG A 63 12.13 -14.47 33.54
C ARG A 63 12.80 -13.25 32.92
N PRO A 64 13.91 -12.74 33.51
CA PRO A 64 14.51 -11.47 33.08
C PRO A 64 15.03 -11.53 31.63
N VAL A 65 15.65 -12.65 31.23
CA VAL A 65 16.13 -12.83 29.86
C VAL A 65 14.99 -12.83 28.85
N ALA A 66 13.95 -13.64 29.09
CA ALA A 66 12.79 -13.72 28.20
C ALA A 66 12.04 -12.38 28.11
N ARG A 67 11.94 -11.66 29.24
CA ARG A 67 11.35 -10.32 29.29
C ARG A 67 12.08 -9.35 28.36
N TRP A 68 13.39 -9.23 28.51
CA TRP A 68 14.17 -8.27 27.72
C TRP A 68 14.28 -8.66 26.27
N LEU A 69 14.36 -9.96 25.97
CA LEU A 69 14.34 -10.46 24.60
C LEU A 69 13.00 -10.16 23.92
N GLY A 70 11.87 -10.40 24.58
CA GLY A 70 10.54 -10.06 24.04
C GLY A 70 10.38 -8.55 23.81
N VAL A 71 10.79 -7.72 24.78
CA VAL A 71 10.80 -6.26 24.61
C VAL A 71 11.65 -5.85 23.41
N ALA A 72 12.89 -6.35 23.33
CA ALA A 72 13.81 -6.00 22.25
C ALA A 72 13.26 -6.37 20.86
N VAL A 73 12.71 -7.58 20.71
CA VAL A 73 12.14 -8.04 19.44
C VAL A 73 10.92 -7.21 19.05
N CYS A 74 9.98 -6.97 19.97
CA CYS A 74 8.78 -6.20 19.67
C CYS A 74 9.10 -4.73 19.36
N THR A 75 10.03 -4.12 20.10
CA THR A 75 10.46 -2.74 19.85
C THR A 75 11.24 -2.63 18.53
N ALA A 76 12.14 -3.56 18.23
CA ALA A 76 12.86 -3.58 16.96
C ALA A 76 11.90 -3.77 15.77
N GLY A 77 10.92 -4.66 15.89
CA GLY A 77 9.88 -4.84 14.87
C GLY A 77 9.04 -3.58 14.65
N ALA A 78 8.58 -2.93 15.73
CA ALA A 78 7.85 -1.67 15.64
C ALA A 78 8.70 -0.55 15.01
N ALA A 79 9.97 -0.44 15.39
CA ALA A 79 10.90 0.52 14.81
C ALA A 79 11.14 0.27 13.32
N ALA A 80 11.30 -0.99 12.91
CA ALA A 80 11.46 -1.37 11.51
C ALA A 80 10.22 -1.01 10.67
N ILE A 81 9.01 -1.32 11.16
CA ILE A 81 7.75 -0.95 10.50
C ILE A 81 7.63 0.58 10.39
N GLY A 82 7.89 1.29 11.48
CA GLY A 82 7.84 2.76 11.51
C GLY A 82 8.85 3.40 10.55
N PHE A 83 10.07 2.86 10.50
CA PHE A 83 11.11 3.31 9.59
C PHE A 83 10.74 3.06 8.13
N LEU A 84 10.26 1.86 7.78
CA LEU A 84 9.81 1.54 6.42
C LEU A 84 8.64 2.43 6.00
N GLY A 85 7.69 2.68 6.90
CA GLY A 85 6.57 3.57 6.66
C GLY A 85 7.00 5.01 6.40
N TRP A 86 7.86 5.53 7.27
CA TRP A 86 8.45 6.86 7.10
C TRP A 86 9.25 6.95 5.79
N PHE A 87 10.13 5.99 5.52
CA PHE A 87 10.95 5.94 4.31
C PHE A 87 10.08 5.93 3.06
N ALA A 88 9.07 5.07 2.99
CA ALA A 88 8.12 5.03 1.89
C ALA A 88 7.39 6.38 1.70
N SER A 89 6.98 7.03 2.78
CA SER A 89 6.31 8.34 2.70
C SER A 89 7.26 9.50 2.33
N ALA A 90 8.52 9.44 2.75
CA ALA A 90 9.51 10.47 2.50
C ALA A 90 9.99 10.48 1.05
N PHE A 91 9.93 9.32 0.38
CA PHE A 91 10.35 9.15 -1.01
C PHE A 91 9.20 8.91 -1.98
N ALA A 92 7.95 8.95 -1.51
CA ALA A 92 6.78 8.85 -2.38
C ALA A 92 6.78 10.01 -3.39
N PRO A 93 6.56 9.74 -4.69
CA PRO A 93 6.44 10.79 -5.69
C PRO A 93 5.17 11.62 -5.43
N ASP A 94 5.29 12.94 -5.62
CA ASP A 94 4.14 13.85 -5.60
C ASP A 94 3.38 13.70 -6.92
N LEU A 95 2.39 12.81 -6.89
CA LEU A 95 1.57 12.47 -8.04
C LEU A 95 0.29 13.29 -8.08
N THR A 96 0.01 13.88 -9.24
CA THR A 96 -1.23 14.58 -9.53
C THR A 96 -1.98 13.85 -10.63
N THR A 97 -3.32 13.85 -10.57
CA THR A 97 -4.11 13.26 -11.64
C THR A 97 -4.00 14.14 -12.89
N GLU A 98 -3.40 13.59 -13.96
CA GLU A 98 -3.34 14.26 -15.26
C GLU A 98 -4.58 13.97 -16.09
N SER A 99 -5.01 12.71 -16.12
CA SER A 99 -6.17 12.31 -16.92
C SER A 99 -6.94 11.15 -16.30
N ARG A 100 -8.22 11.06 -16.67
CA ARG A 100 -9.12 9.95 -16.35
C ARG A 100 -9.84 9.52 -17.61
N LEU A 101 -9.80 8.23 -17.92
CA LEU A 101 -10.47 7.65 -19.09
C LEU A 101 -11.39 6.51 -18.65
N GLU A 102 -12.68 6.68 -18.88
CA GLU A 102 -13.67 5.65 -18.60
C GLU A 102 -13.70 4.59 -19.69
N SER A 103 -13.90 3.32 -19.32
CA SER A 103 -14.19 2.27 -20.28
C SER A 103 -15.54 2.50 -20.95
N ALA A 104 -15.74 1.91 -22.13
CA ALA A 104 -16.99 2.06 -22.89
C ALA A 104 -18.26 1.58 -22.13
N ASP A 105 -18.11 0.64 -21.21
CA ASP A 105 -19.19 0.13 -20.36
C ASP A 105 -19.28 0.83 -18.99
N GLY A 106 -18.38 1.79 -18.72
CA GLY A 106 -18.31 2.53 -17.47
C GLY A 106 -17.93 1.69 -16.25
N SER A 107 -17.54 0.42 -16.41
CA SER A 107 -17.18 -0.47 -15.31
C SER A 107 -15.77 -0.24 -14.76
N LEU A 108 -14.91 0.36 -15.60
CA LEU A 108 -13.50 0.60 -15.33
C LEU A 108 -13.16 2.07 -15.60
N GLU A 109 -12.21 2.58 -14.84
CA GLU A 109 -11.65 3.92 -15.02
C GLU A 109 -10.12 3.81 -14.98
N LEU A 110 -9.47 4.21 -16.06
CA LEU A 110 -8.04 4.43 -16.10
C LEU A 110 -7.75 5.82 -15.52
N VAL A 111 -6.82 5.90 -14.58
CA VAL A 111 -6.30 7.15 -14.03
C VAL A 111 -4.82 7.23 -14.29
N VAL A 112 -4.41 8.28 -15.00
CA VAL A 112 -3.00 8.59 -15.24
C VAL A 112 -2.58 9.62 -14.22
N TYR A 113 -1.61 9.25 -13.41
CA TYR A 113 -0.96 10.12 -12.45
C TYR A 113 0.35 10.61 -13.04
N GLY A 114 0.56 11.92 -13.08
CA GLY A 114 1.82 12.53 -13.48
C GLY A 114 2.48 13.23 -12.29
N GLY A 115 3.79 13.15 -12.24
CA GLY A 115 4.59 13.82 -11.22
C GLY A 115 6.08 13.77 -11.58
N SER A 116 6.91 13.96 -10.58
CA SER A 116 8.36 13.80 -10.69
C SER A 116 8.88 12.93 -9.56
N ALA A 117 10.00 12.25 -9.80
CA ALA A 117 10.65 11.49 -8.74
C ALA A 117 11.23 12.45 -7.69
N SER A 118 11.16 12.05 -6.42
CA SER A 118 11.62 12.89 -5.29
C SER A 118 13.12 13.19 -5.33
N MET A 119 13.94 12.31 -5.92
CA MET A 119 15.40 12.43 -6.00
C MET A 119 15.93 12.87 -7.37
N ALA A 120 15.08 12.93 -8.39
CA ALA A 120 15.43 13.36 -9.74
C ALA A 120 14.20 13.98 -10.41
N PRO A 121 14.25 15.23 -10.92
CA PRO A 121 13.07 15.98 -11.35
C PRO A 121 12.45 15.48 -12.66
N ASP A 122 12.77 14.26 -13.08
CA ASP A 122 12.35 13.69 -14.35
C ASP A 122 10.86 13.31 -14.30
N PRO A 123 10.11 13.56 -15.40
CA PRO A 123 8.70 13.22 -15.45
C PRO A 123 8.46 11.72 -15.24
N LEU A 124 7.52 11.43 -14.34
CA LEU A 124 7.06 10.08 -14.02
C LEU A 124 5.55 10.02 -14.25
N TRP A 125 5.11 8.95 -14.92
CA TRP A 125 3.70 8.60 -15.04
C TRP A 125 3.39 7.28 -14.35
N GLU A 126 2.41 7.27 -13.45
CA GLU A 126 1.84 6.05 -12.90
C GLU A 126 0.46 5.80 -13.52
N LEU A 127 0.26 4.58 -14.01
CA LEU A 127 -0.96 4.13 -14.66
C LEU A 127 -1.72 3.25 -13.68
N ARG A 128 -2.90 3.70 -13.24
CA ARG A 128 -3.72 2.93 -12.32
C ARG A 128 -5.10 2.69 -12.90
N LEU A 129 -5.64 1.51 -12.61
CA LEU A 129 -6.99 1.13 -13.01
C LEU A 129 -7.89 1.03 -11.79
N HIS A 130 -9.03 1.71 -11.83
CA HIS A 130 -10.07 1.64 -10.82
C HIS A 130 -11.27 0.83 -11.33
N THR A 131 -11.77 -0.09 -10.51
CA THR A 131 -13.08 -0.73 -10.75
C THR A 131 -14.20 0.07 -10.08
N ARG A 132 -15.40 0.03 -10.65
CA ARG A 132 -16.59 0.72 -10.12
C ARG A 132 -17.58 -0.26 -9.49
N ASP A 133 -17.22 -0.81 -8.33
CA ASP A 133 -17.98 -1.81 -7.57
C ASP A 133 -18.43 -1.29 -6.18
N GLY A 134 -18.68 0.02 -6.06
CA GLY A 134 -19.05 0.65 -4.80
C GLY A 134 -17.96 0.50 -3.74
N LEU A 135 -18.29 0.05 -2.53
CA LEU A 135 -17.30 -0.15 -1.45
C LEU A 135 -16.23 -1.21 -1.78
N LEU A 136 -16.49 -2.07 -2.77
CA LEU A 136 -15.56 -3.10 -3.22
C LEU A 136 -14.73 -2.66 -4.42
N SER A 137 -14.83 -1.39 -4.84
CA SER A 137 -13.97 -0.79 -5.87
C SER A 137 -12.50 -1.01 -5.55
N ARG A 138 -11.79 -1.53 -6.55
CA ARG A 138 -10.37 -1.90 -6.44
C ARG A 138 -9.52 -0.98 -7.28
N GLU A 139 -8.29 -0.79 -6.83
CA GLU A 139 -7.22 -0.17 -7.59
C GLU A 139 -6.21 -1.25 -7.97
N TYR A 140 -5.86 -1.30 -9.25
CA TYR A 140 -4.79 -2.13 -9.79
C TYR A 140 -3.73 -1.23 -10.43
N ASP A 141 -2.48 -1.56 -10.18
CA ASP A 141 -1.36 -0.95 -10.86
C ASP A 141 -1.23 -1.55 -12.27
N LEU A 142 -1.24 -0.69 -13.28
CA LEU A 142 -0.99 -1.08 -14.68
C LEU A 142 0.48 -0.88 -15.04
N GLY A 143 1.22 -0.14 -14.23
CA GLY A 143 2.60 0.18 -14.52
C GLY A 143 2.98 1.61 -14.22
N CYS A 144 4.27 1.86 -14.40
CA CYS A 144 4.85 3.17 -14.26
C CYS A 144 5.79 3.43 -15.45
N VAL A 145 5.98 4.70 -15.81
CA VAL A 145 6.83 5.12 -16.93
C VAL A 145 7.68 6.30 -16.48
N ASN A 146 9.00 6.14 -16.53
CA ASN A 146 9.95 7.22 -16.26
C ASN A 146 10.52 7.75 -17.59
N ALA A 147 10.39 9.05 -17.80
CA ALA A 147 10.84 9.74 -19.03
C ALA A 147 12.32 9.52 -19.37
N ASP A 148 13.18 9.24 -18.39
CA ASP A 148 14.60 8.93 -18.61
C ASP A 148 14.83 7.65 -19.40
N VAL A 149 13.91 6.69 -19.27
CA VAL A 149 14.03 5.35 -19.88
C VAL A 149 13.05 5.24 -21.05
N LEU A 150 11.79 5.64 -20.83
CA LEU A 150 10.67 5.47 -21.75
C LEU A 150 9.74 6.68 -21.69
N SER A 151 9.26 7.15 -22.84
CA SER A 151 8.28 8.22 -22.89
C SER A 151 6.88 7.66 -23.12
N LEU A 152 5.91 8.14 -22.32
CA LEU A 152 4.49 7.85 -22.54
C LEU A 152 3.93 8.78 -23.61
N ASN A 153 3.71 8.24 -24.81
CA ASN A 153 3.19 9.00 -25.96
C ASN A 153 1.65 9.05 -26.01
N GLY A 154 0.97 8.10 -25.36
CA GLY A 154 -0.48 8.09 -25.26
C GLY A 154 -1.03 6.82 -24.64
N ILE A 155 -2.25 6.90 -24.11
CA ILE A 155 -2.96 5.76 -23.56
C ILE A 155 -4.46 5.93 -23.80
N ASP A 156 -5.12 4.89 -24.30
CA ASP A 156 -6.57 4.92 -24.56
C ASP A 156 -7.18 3.52 -24.52
N TRP A 157 -8.50 3.46 -24.37
CA TRP A 157 -9.29 2.25 -24.51
C TRP A 157 -9.47 1.90 -25.99
N THR A 158 -9.05 0.70 -26.39
CA THR A 158 -9.32 0.17 -27.73
C THR A 158 -10.53 -0.75 -27.77
N GLY A 159 -11.04 -1.13 -26.60
CA GLY A 159 -12.26 -1.88 -26.42
C GLY A 159 -12.76 -1.76 -24.98
N PRO A 160 -13.87 -2.45 -24.61
CA PRO A 160 -14.44 -2.34 -23.27
C PRO A 160 -13.50 -2.75 -22.14
N ARG A 161 -12.49 -3.58 -22.44
CA ARG A 161 -11.55 -4.16 -21.48
C ARG A 161 -10.11 -4.24 -21.99
N THR A 162 -9.79 -3.44 -23.01
CA THR A 162 -8.45 -3.44 -23.59
C THR A 162 -7.92 -2.02 -23.64
N LEU A 163 -6.79 -1.81 -22.98
CA LEU A 163 -6.04 -0.55 -23.00
C LEU A 163 -4.90 -0.67 -23.99
N ARG A 164 -4.67 0.40 -24.75
CA ARG A 164 -3.50 0.53 -25.62
C ARG A 164 -2.60 1.61 -25.06
N VAL A 165 -1.41 1.22 -24.66
CA VAL A 165 -0.35 2.11 -24.18
C VAL A 165 0.65 2.30 -25.31
N THR A 166 0.86 3.56 -25.71
CA THR A 166 1.83 3.95 -26.73
C THR A 166 3.04 4.53 -26.03
N LEU A 167 4.18 3.84 -26.13
CA LEU A 167 5.46 4.24 -25.57
C LEU A 167 6.43 4.66 -26.68
N SER A 168 7.55 5.27 -26.32
CA SER A 168 8.63 5.54 -27.29
C SER A 168 9.24 4.26 -27.88
N SER A 169 9.18 3.13 -27.18
CA SER A 169 9.67 1.83 -27.64
C SER A 169 8.69 1.04 -28.50
N GLY A 170 7.41 1.40 -28.52
CA GLY A 170 6.37 0.67 -29.22
C GLY A 170 5.00 0.74 -28.55
N VAL A 171 4.10 -0.13 -28.98
CA VAL A 171 2.71 -0.18 -28.50
C VAL A 171 2.48 -1.46 -27.71
N VAL A 172 1.85 -1.32 -26.55
CA VAL A 172 1.48 -2.43 -25.66
C VAL A 172 -0.03 -2.42 -25.47
N ASP A 173 -0.68 -3.51 -25.85
CA ASP A 173 -2.09 -3.74 -25.53
C ASP A 173 -2.19 -4.56 -24.24
N ILE A 174 -2.94 -4.03 -23.27
CA ILE A 174 -3.18 -4.63 -21.95
C ILE A 174 -4.65 -5.05 -21.89
N ALA A 175 -4.89 -6.34 -21.68
CA ALA A 175 -6.21 -6.89 -21.48
C ALA A 175 -6.55 -6.90 -19.99
N VAL A 176 -7.79 -6.54 -19.66
CA VAL A 176 -8.27 -6.49 -18.28
C VAL A 176 -9.39 -7.52 -18.10
N ASP A 177 -9.35 -8.29 -17.03
CA ASP A 177 -10.43 -9.23 -16.71
C ASP A 177 -11.67 -8.53 -16.12
N GLY A 178 -12.75 -9.30 -15.89
CA GLY A 178 -13.99 -8.76 -15.32
C GLY A 178 -13.87 -8.27 -13.87
N ALA A 179 -12.76 -8.56 -13.17
CA ALA A 179 -12.48 -8.10 -11.82
C ALA A 179 -11.47 -6.93 -11.80
N GLY A 180 -11.13 -6.38 -12.97
CA GLY A 180 -10.19 -5.26 -13.14
C GLY A 180 -8.71 -5.67 -13.15
N ARG A 181 -8.39 -6.98 -13.13
CA ARG A 181 -6.99 -7.42 -13.10
C ARG A 181 -6.40 -7.36 -14.51
N PRO A 182 -5.25 -6.70 -14.71
CA PRO A 182 -4.56 -6.71 -15.99
C PRO A 182 -3.85 -8.05 -16.26
N ASP A 183 -3.74 -8.45 -17.52
CA ASP A 183 -2.98 -9.61 -17.98
C ASP A 183 -1.46 -9.37 -17.93
N ARG A 184 -1.05 -8.10 -18.10
CA ARG A 184 0.33 -7.62 -18.05
C ARG A 184 0.40 -6.17 -17.56
N THR A 185 1.57 -5.75 -17.13
CA THR A 185 1.85 -4.37 -16.74
C THR A 185 2.93 -3.77 -17.63
N VAL A 186 3.05 -2.44 -17.59
CA VAL A 186 4.12 -1.69 -18.23
C VAL A 186 5.13 -1.30 -17.16
N ASP A 187 6.40 -1.62 -17.36
CA ASP A 187 7.47 -1.16 -16.50
C ASP A 187 8.43 -0.32 -17.34
N GLY A 188 8.47 0.97 -17.01
CA GLY A 188 9.27 1.98 -17.68
C GLY A 188 10.34 2.59 -16.81
N GLY A 189 10.86 1.88 -15.80
CA GLY A 189 12.03 2.34 -15.02
C GLY A 189 11.69 3.02 -13.71
N CYS A 190 10.71 2.48 -13.00
CA CYS A 190 10.34 2.80 -11.63
C CYS A 190 10.05 1.47 -10.90
#